data_AF-A0A7I8CEM5-F1
#
_entry.id   AF-A0A7I8CEM5-F1
#
_cell.length_a   1.000
_cell.length_b   1.000
_cell.length_c   1.000
_cell.angle_alpha   90.00
_cell.angle_beta   90.00
_cell.angle_gamma   90.00
#
_symmetry.space_group_name_H-M   'P 1'
#
loop_
_entity.id
_entity.type
_entity.pdbx_description
1 polymer ?
#
loop_
_entity_poly.entity_id
_entity_poly.type
_entity_poly.pdbx_seq_one_letter_code
_entity_poly.pdbx_strand_id
1 'polypeptide(L)'
;MSFRPASPLRRVLSAVLAVVSIAAAPAFAAVGHDSLVQPHQLTVDHSLPKAQRDAQILAARRYDTFWSTGDEALARAALAPGFTDRTLPPGRAQGIEGPLAASKFVRAAVPDLQADIEQMVVSGDRVVVHLRFHGHFTGEFKGVQGQGQNVDFIATDIYRVANGQIAENWHLEDNLTFLQQLGVVAK
;
A
#
# COMPACT_ATOMS: atom_id res chain seq x y z
N MET A 1 -38.66 68.72 -50.43
CA MET A 1 -38.30 67.46 -51.14
C MET A 1 -37.49 66.59 -50.20
N SER A 2 -38.00 65.38 -49.96
CA SER A 2 -37.38 64.17 -49.42
C SER A 2 -36.63 64.19 -48.08
N PHE A 3 -37.32 63.61 -47.09
CA PHE A 3 -36.77 62.79 -46.00
C PHE A 3 -35.84 61.66 -46.51
N ARG A 4 -34.85 61.28 -45.68
CA ARG A 4 -34.59 59.87 -45.29
C ARG A 4 -33.60 59.79 -44.12
N PRO A 5 -33.97 59.15 -42.99
CA PRO A 5 -33.06 58.87 -41.88
C PRO A 5 -32.27 57.58 -42.11
N ALA A 6 -31.00 57.55 -41.69
CA ALA A 6 -30.18 56.35 -41.73
C ALA A 6 -30.60 55.35 -40.64
N SER A 7 -30.99 54.15 -41.06
CA SER A 7 -31.28 53.00 -40.20
C SER A 7 -30.00 52.46 -39.52
N PRO A 8 -30.05 51.96 -38.27
CA PRO A 8 -28.90 51.33 -37.65
C PRO A 8 -28.74 49.87 -38.14
N LEU A 9 -27.49 49.49 -38.43
CA LEU A 9 -27.09 48.13 -38.78
C LEU A 9 -27.45 47.16 -37.65
N ARG A 10 -28.23 46.12 -37.99
CA ARG A 10 -28.35 44.89 -37.18
C ARG A 10 -27.01 44.15 -37.24
N ARG A 11 -26.27 44.11 -36.13
CA ARG A 11 -25.16 43.16 -35.95
C ARG A 11 -25.73 41.84 -35.45
N VAL A 12 -25.74 40.83 -36.32
CA VAL A 12 -25.95 39.43 -35.94
C VAL A 12 -24.58 38.91 -35.47
N LEU A 13 -24.41 38.67 -34.17
CA LEU A 13 -23.24 37.96 -33.64
C LEU A 13 -23.53 36.45 -33.72
N SER A 14 -22.81 35.77 -34.60
CA SER A 14 -22.71 34.30 -34.62
C SER A 14 -21.83 33.82 -33.47
N ALA A 15 -22.29 32.77 -32.81
CA ALA A 15 -21.64 32.10 -31.69
C ALA A 15 -20.40 31.29 -32.10
N VAL A 16 -19.39 31.26 -31.21
CA VAL A 16 -18.44 30.15 -31.10
C VAL A 16 -18.27 29.86 -29.61
N LEU A 17 -18.94 28.81 -29.11
CA LEU A 17 -18.65 28.24 -27.80
C LEU A 17 -17.42 27.32 -27.96
N ALA A 18 -16.29 27.72 -27.39
CA ALA A 18 -15.17 26.82 -27.21
C ALA A 18 -15.47 25.90 -26.01
N VAL A 19 -15.74 24.63 -26.28
CA VAL A 19 -15.83 23.59 -25.24
C VAL A 19 -14.40 23.20 -24.88
N VAL A 20 -13.90 23.71 -23.75
CA VAL A 20 -12.65 23.23 -23.14
C VAL A 20 -12.97 21.95 -22.37
N SER A 21 -12.66 20.80 -22.98
CA SER A 21 -12.70 19.52 -22.28
C SER A 21 -11.53 19.44 -21.31
N ILE A 22 -11.79 19.67 -20.02
CA ILE A 22 -10.84 19.32 -18.95
C ILE A 22 -10.86 17.80 -18.84
N ALA A 23 -9.81 17.15 -19.35
CA ALA A 23 -9.58 15.73 -19.07
C ALA A 23 -9.29 15.60 -17.57
N ALA A 24 -10.24 15.06 -16.82
CA ALA A 24 -10.01 14.69 -15.43
C ALA A 24 -9.03 13.50 -15.43
N ALA A 25 -7.78 13.75 -15.00
CA ALA A 25 -6.91 12.67 -14.58
C ALA A 25 -7.58 11.94 -13.39
N PRO A 26 -7.50 10.60 -13.30
CA PRO A 26 -8.06 9.90 -12.16
C PRO A 26 -7.38 10.41 -10.89
N ALA A 27 -8.18 11.03 -10.02
CA ALA A 27 -7.75 11.40 -8.68
C ALA A 27 -7.55 10.11 -7.89
N PHE A 28 -6.32 9.63 -7.82
CA PHE A 28 -5.93 8.75 -6.72
C PHE A 28 -6.12 9.58 -5.46
N ALA A 29 -7.21 9.30 -4.72
CA ALA A 29 -7.44 9.91 -3.43
C ALA A 29 -6.18 9.70 -2.61
N ALA A 30 -5.54 10.80 -2.19
CA ALA A 30 -4.43 10.74 -1.28
C ALA A 30 -4.96 10.12 0.02
N VAL A 31 -4.70 8.83 0.22
CA VAL A 31 -4.92 8.15 1.49
C VAL A 31 -4.15 8.96 2.54
N GLY A 32 -4.88 9.68 3.39
CA GLY A 32 -4.29 10.60 4.36
C GLY A 32 -3.35 9.83 5.28
N HIS A 33 -2.22 10.44 5.66
CA HIS A 33 -1.20 9.82 6.51
C HIS A 33 -1.73 9.27 7.86
N ASP A 34 -2.88 9.80 8.32
CA ASP A 34 -3.56 9.39 9.56
C ASP A 34 -4.33 8.06 9.43
N SER A 35 -4.57 7.59 8.21
CA SER A 35 -5.25 6.30 7.96
C SER A 35 -4.30 5.10 7.83
N LEU A 36 -2.99 5.33 7.82
CA LEU A 36 -2.00 4.26 7.78
C LEU A 36 -1.84 3.65 9.18
N VAL A 37 -1.63 2.33 9.26
CA VAL A 37 -1.35 1.64 10.52
C VAL A 37 -0.22 2.33 11.28
N GLN A 38 -0.40 2.46 12.59
CA GLN A 38 0.56 3.11 13.48
C GLN A 38 1.34 2.05 14.25
N PRO A 39 2.64 2.23 14.48
CA PRO A 39 3.38 1.36 15.37
C PRO A 39 2.89 1.52 16.82
N HIS A 40 2.60 0.41 17.49
CA HIS A 40 2.34 0.40 18.94
C HIS A 40 3.57 0.87 19.71
N GLN A 41 4.75 0.39 19.31
CA GLN A 41 6.04 0.86 19.82
C GLN A 41 6.92 1.39 18.70
N LEU A 42 7.40 2.63 18.84
CA LEU A 42 8.32 3.27 17.89
C LEU A 42 9.63 3.61 18.60
N THR A 43 10.74 3.02 18.14
CA THR A 43 12.10 3.35 18.58
C THR A 43 12.86 3.94 17.40
N VAL A 44 13.51 5.09 17.61
CA VAL A 44 14.11 5.85 16.53
C VAL A 44 15.49 6.34 16.94
N ASP A 45 16.48 6.17 16.05
CA ASP A 45 17.78 6.82 16.20
C ASP A 45 17.63 8.34 16.00
N HIS A 46 17.67 9.08 17.10
CA HIS A 46 17.47 10.53 17.06
C HIS A 46 18.63 11.33 16.45
N SER A 47 19.78 10.69 16.16
CA SER A 47 20.89 11.32 15.45
C SER A 47 20.62 11.53 13.96
N LEU A 48 19.67 10.77 13.39
CA LEU A 48 19.29 10.89 11.99
C LEU A 48 18.56 12.24 11.70
N PRO A 49 18.76 12.83 10.51
CA PRO A 49 17.95 13.96 10.06
C PRO A 49 16.45 13.64 10.15
N LYS A 50 15.64 14.58 10.67
CA LYS A 50 14.20 14.38 10.86
C LYS A 50 13.51 13.95 9.56
N ALA A 51 13.82 14.61 8.45
CA ALA A 51 13.25 14.29 7.14
C ALA A 51 13.55 12.85 6.69
N GLN A 52 14.75 12.34 7.00
CA GLN A 52 15.11 10.95 6.70
C GLN A 52 14.24 9.97 7.50
N ARG A 53 14.11 10.20 8.81
CA ARG A 53 13.30 9.36 9.70
C ARG A 53 11.81 9.38 9.32
N ASP A 54 11.27 10.56 9.06
CA ASP A 54 9.87 10.71 8.67
C ASP A 54 9.60 9.94 7.36
N ALA A 55 10.50 10.04 6.38
CA ALA A 55 10.38 9.32 5.11
C ALA A 55 10.50 7.80 5.29
N GLN A 56 11.41 7.34 6.16
CA GLN A 56 11.56 5.92 6.52
C GLN A 56 10.31 5.35 7.19
N ILE A 57 9.78 6.05 8.20
CA ILE A 57 8.55 5.67 8.91
C ILE A 57 7.37 5.65 7.94
N LEU A 58 7.25 6.65 7.08
CA LEU A 58 6.18 6.72 6.09
C LEU A 58 6.22 5.57 5.09
N ALA A 59 7.40 5.23 4.56
CA ALA A 59 7.56 4.13 3.62
C ALA A 59 7.15 2.79 4.27
N ALA A 60 7.63 2.53 5.48
CA ALA A 60 7.27 1.33 6.24
C ALA A 60 5.75 1.27 6.50
N ARG A 61 5.17 2.31 7.10
CA ARG A 61 3.72 2.36 7.41
C ARG A 61 2.84 2.17 6.18
N ARG A 62 3.21 2.73 5.02
CA ARG A 62 2.49 2.49 3.76
C ARG A 62 2.53 1.02 3.36
N TYR A 63 3.72 0.42 3.35
CA TYR A 63 3.89 -0.96 2.96
C TYR A 63 3.20 -1.95 3.93
N ASP A 64 3.24 -1.66 5.23
CA ASP A 64 2.59 -2.47 6.25
C ASP A 64 1.05 -2.34 6.15
N THR A 65 0.52 -1.13 5.92
CA THR A 65 -0.93 -0.90 5.69
C THR A 65 -1.46 -1.60 4.44
N PHE A 66 -0.61 -1.75 3.42
CA PHE A 66 -0.97 -2.48 2.20
C PHE A 66 -1.37 -3.93 2.50
N TRP A 67 -0.80 -4.57 3.52
CA TRP A 67 -1.16 -5.94 3.86
C TRP A 67 -2.60 -6.09 4.37
N SER A 68 -3.07 -5.16 5.21
CA SER A 68 -4.46 -5.14 5.70
C SER A 68 -5.45 -4.76 4.60
N THR A 69 -5.12 -3.75 3.79
CA THR A 69 -6.07 -3.15 2.84
C THR A 69 -6.08 -3.81 1.47
N GLY A 70 -4.92 -4.32 1.04
CA GLY A 70 -4.70 -4.76 -0.33
C GLY A 70 -4.59 -3.66 -1.36
N ASP A 71 -4.55 -2.39 -0.95
CA ASP A 71 -4.42 -1.27 -1.88
C ASP A 71 -3.01 -1.24 -2.48
N GLU A 72 -2.90 -1.67 -3.74
CA GLU A 72 -1.62 -1.70 -4.45
C GLU A 72 -0.96 -0.33 -4.55
N ALA A 73 -1.72 0.77 -4.48
CA ALA A 73 -1.16 2.12 -4.52
C ALA A 73 -0.23 2.38 -3.33
N LEU A 74 -0.55 1.82 -2.16
CA LEU A 74 0.30 1.90 -0.97
C LEU A 74 1.63 1.17 -1.16
N ALA A 75 1.59 -0.07 -1.68
CA ALA A 75 2.81 -0.82 -2.00
C ALA A 75 3.66 -0.11 -3.06
N ARG A 76 3.03 0.37 -4.15
CA ARG A 76 3.73 1.09 -5.23
C ARG A 76 4.30 2.43 -4.77
N ALA A 77 3.68 3.10 -3.80
CA ALA A 77 4.22 4.32 -3.20
C ALA A 77 5.36 4.04 -2.21
N ALA A 78 5.34 2.90 -1.52
CA ALA A 78 6.34 2.54 -0.51
C ALA A 78 7.60 1.91 -1.10
N LEU A 79 7.46 1.05 -2.11
CA LEU A 79 8.55 0.28 -2.71
C LEU A 79 9.24 1.08 -3.82
N ALA A 80 10.57 1.03 -3.85
CA ALA A 80 11.35 1.66 -4.92
C ALA A 80 11.13 0.93 -6.26
N PRO A 81 11.27 1.61 -7.42
CA PRO A 81 11.17 0.95 -8.73
C PRO A 81 12.15 -0.22 -8.92
N GLY A 82 13.32 -0.16 -8.27
CA GLY A 82 14.33 -1.22 -8.25
C GLY A 82 14.29 -2.10 -6.99
N PHE A 83 13.13 -2.18 -6.32
CA PHE A 83 12.96 -2.98 -5.10
C PHE A 83 13.43 -4.44 -5.29
N THR A 84 14.20 -4.94 -4.32
CA THR A 84 14.67 -6.33 -4.29
C THR A 84 14.23 -7.01 -3.01
N ASP A 85 13.42 -8.04 -3.13
CA ASP A 85 13.16 -9.01 -2.07
C ASP A 85 14.40 -9.89 -1.88
N ARG A 86 15.00 -9.80 -0.69
CA ARG A 86 16.22 -10.51 -0.30
C ARG A 86 15.94 -11.85 0.35
N THR A 87 14.68 -12.14 0.69
CA THR A 87 14.22 -13.45 1.17
C THR A 87 13.21 -14.05 0.18
N LEU A 88 13.37 -13.76 -1.12
CA LEU A 88 12.43 -14.13 -2.17
C LEU A 88 12.05 -15.63 -2.11
N PRO A 89 10.79 -15.97 -1.78
CA PRO A 89 10.37 -17.36 -1.74
C PRO A 89 10.45 -18.02 -3.12
N PRO A 90 10.77 -19.33 -3.20
CA PRO A 90 10.82 -20.06 -4.46
C PRO A 90 9.51 -19.91 -5.25
N GLY A 91 9.63 -19.53 -6.52
CA GLY A 91 8.49 -19.34 -7.43
C GLY A 91 7.78 -17.99 -7.32
N ARG A 92 8.14 -17.12 -6.37
CA ARG A 92 7.63 -15.74 -6.31
C ARG A 92 8.39 -14.85 -7.30
N ALA A 93 7.68 -13.95 -7.99
CA ALA A 93 8.31 -12.95 -8.85
C ALA A 93 9.11 -11.95 -8.01
N GLN A 94 10.29 -11.56 -8.51
CA GLN A 94 11.09 -10.49 -7.89
C GLN A 94 10.43 -9.12 -8.13
N GLY A 95 10.74 -8.14 -7.27
CA GLY A 95 10.21 -6.79 -7.36
C GLY A 95 8.80 -6.66 -6.78
N ILE A 96 8.13 -5.54 -7.10
CA ILE A 96 6.84 -5.14 -6.51
C ILE A 96 5.74 -6.20 -6.74
N GLU A 97 5.76 -6.88 -7.87
CA GLU A 97 4.72 -7.87 -8.23
C GLU A 97 4.69 -9.09 -7.28
N GLY A 98 5.81 -9.41 -6.62
CA GLY A 98 5.88 -10.49 -5.64
C GLY A 98 4.99 -10.25 -4.41
N PRO A 99 5.19 -9.16 -3.66
CA PRO A 99 4.32 -8.77 -2.56
C PRO A 99 2.86 -8.58 -2.95
N LEU A 100 2.57 -8.01 -4.13
CA LEU A 100 1.19 -7.85 -4.63
C LEU A 100 0.48 -9.20 -4.76
N ALA A 101 1.13 -10.18 -5.39
CA ALA A 101 0.59 -11.52 -5.53
C ALA A 101 0.44 -12.23 -4.17
N ALA A 102 1.43 -12.10 -3.29
CA ALA A 102 1.40 -12.70 -1.96
C ALA A 102 0.25 -12.16 -1.10
N SER A 103 0.09 -10.84 -1.07
CA SER A 103 -0.97 -10.15 -0.34
C SER A 103 -2.36 -10.54 -0.84
N LYS A 104 -2.55 -10.60 -2.17
CA LYS A 104 -3.79 -11.11 -2.77
C LYS A 104 -4.08 -12.56 -2.35
N PHE A 105 -3.06 -13.41 -2.33
CA PHE A 105 -3.19 -14.82 -1.99
C PHE A 105 -3.57 -15.03 -0.51
N VAL A 106 -2.92 -14.32 0.43
CA VAL A 106 -3.24 -14.44 1.86
C VAL A 106 -4.64 -13.89 2.14
N ARG A 107 -5.02 -12.74 1.57
CA ARG A 107 -6.38 -12.18 1.76
C ARG A 107 -7.47 -12.99 1.09
N ALA A 108 -7.15 -13.81 0.08
CA ALA A 108 -8.13 -14.76 -0.47
C ALA A 108 -8.50 -15.84 0.54
N ALA A 109 -7.59 -16.21 1.44
CA ALA A 109 -7.87 -17.12 2.55
C ALA A 109 -8.49 -16.37 3.74
N VAL A 110 -7.97 -15.20 4.07
CA VAL A 110 -8.38 -14.39 5.23
C VAL A 110 -8.89 -13.03 4.75
N PRO A 111 -10.15 -12.92 4.27
CA PRO A 111 -10.68 -11.68 3.68
C PRO A 111 -10.69 -10.47 4.62
N ASP A 112 -10.75 -10.69 5.93
CA ASP A 112 -10.74 -9.67 6.97
C ASP A 112 -9.35 -9.43 7.59
N LEU A 113 -8.28 -9.94 6.96
CA LEU A 113 -6.90 -9.84 7.44
C LEU A 113 -6.54 -8.42 7.84
N GLN A 114 -6.00 -8.27 9.05
CA GLN A 114 -5.32 -7.08 9.52
C GLN A 114 -3.85 -7.40 9.78
N ALA A 115 -2.99 -6.43 9.52
CA ALA A 115 -1.57 -6.42 9.86
C ALA A 115 -1.30 -5.22 10.76
N ASP A 116 -1.04 -5.51 12.04
CA ASP A 116 -0.69 -4.52 13.05
C ASP A 116 0.83 -4.39 13.16
N ILE A 117 1.34 -3.16 13.35
CA ILE A 117 2.75 -2.92 13.64
C ILE A 117 2.94 -2.91 15.15
N GLU A 118 3.41 -4.03 15.71
CA GLU A 118 3.68 -4.12 17.15
C GLU A 118 4.90 -3.30 17.53
N GLN A 119 5.96 -3.37 16.73
CA GLN A 119 7.18 -2.62 16.97
C GLN A 119 7.80 -2.14 15.66
N MET A 120 8.28 -0.90 15.66
CA MET A 120 9.08 -0.32 14.59
C MET A 120 10.38 0.24 15.17
N VAL A 121 11.51 -0.11 14.56
CA VAL A 121 12.83 0.41 14.91
C VAL A 121 13.46 1.07 13.69
N VAL A 122 13.82 2.34 13.81
CA VAL A 122 14.44 3.13 12.73
C VAL A 122 15.89 3.45 13.10
N SER A 123 16.85 2.99 12.30
CA SER A 123 18.28 3.23 12.55
C SER A 123 19.08 3.20 11.24
N GLY A 124 19.98 4.17 11.05
CA GLY A 124 20.73 4.33 9.81
C GLY A 124 19.80 4.45 8.59
N ASP A 125 20.03 3.60 7.59
CA ASP A 125 19.18 3.43 6.40
C ASP A 125 18.19 2.25 6.54
N ARG A 126 18.01 1.70 7.74
CA ARG A 126 17.15 0.54 8.02
C ARG A 126 15.90 0.90 8.80
N VAL A 127 14.83 0.17 8.52
CA VAL A 127 13.63 0.08 9.37
C VAL A 127 13.36 -1.39 9.65
N VAL A 128 13.26 -1.78 10.91
CA VAL A 128 12.81 -3.11 11.32
C VAL A 128 11.39 -3.00 11.81
N VAL A 129 10.50 -3.87 11.33
CA VAL A 129 9.12 -3.95 11.81
C VAL A 129 8.81 -5.36 12.29
N HIS A 130 8.16 -5.45 13.44
CA HIS A 130 7.52 -6.67 13.93
C HIS A 130 6.02 -6.52 13.70
N LEU A 131 5.47 -7.41 12.90
CA LEU A 131 4.08 -7.38 12.47
C LEU A 131 3.31 -8.53 13.11
N ARG A 132 2.05 -8.26 13.43
CA ARG A 132 1.07 -9.28 13.83
C ARG A 132 -0.06 -9.30 12.82
N PHE A 133 -0.24 -10.44 12.19
CA PHE A 133 -1.32 -10.69 11.24
C PHE A 133 -2.45 -11.43 11.94
N HIS A 134 -3.68 -10.94 11.80
CA HIS A 134 -4.83 -11.60 12.40
C HIS A 134 -6.11 -11.46 11.58
N GLY A 135 -7.05 -12.37 11.77
CA GLY A 135 -8.34 -12.40 11.08
C GLY A 135 -9.02 -13.76 11.20
N HIS A 136 -9.92 -14.07 10.28
CA HIS A 136 -10.64 -15.34 10.24
C HIS A 136 -10.51 -16.03 8.88
N PHE A 137 -10.14 -17.32 8.92
CA PHE A 137 -10.11 -18.15 7.74
C PHE A 137 -11.53 -18.44 7.26
N THR A 138 -12.06 -17.59 6.39
CA THR A 138 -13.41 -17.68 5.82
C THR A 138 -13.40 -17.80 4.29
N GLY A 139 -12.24 -17.57 3.67
CA GLY A 139 -12.02 -17.77 2.25
C GLY A 139 -11.48 -19.17 1.94
N GLU A 140 -10.74 -19.28 0.83
CA GLU A 140 -10.19 -20.55 0.36
C GLU A 140 -8.66 -20.49 0.31
N PHE A 141 -8.00 -21.57 0.72
CA PHE A 141 -6.56 -21.72 0.59
C PHE A 141 -6.20 -23.09 0.03
N LYS A 142 -5.65 -23.12 -1.20
CA LYS A 142 -5.23 -24.36 -1.88
C LYS A 142 -6.28 -25.49 -1.86
N GLY A 143 -7.55 -25.17 -2.11
CA GLY A 143 -8.66 -26.14 -2.10
C GLY A 143 -9.26 -26.43 -0.72
N VAL A 144 -8.73 -25.83 0.35
CA VAL A 144 -9.32 -25.91 1.69
C VAL A 144 -10.23 -24.70 1.90
N GLN A 145 -11.50 -24.95 2.22
CA GLN A 145 -12.47 -23.92 2.56
C GLN A 145 -12.39 -23.60 4.05
N GLY A 146 -12.26 -22.32 4.38
CA GLY A 146 -12.30 -21.81 5.75
C GLY A 146 -13.70 -21.86 6.35
N GLN A 147 -13.76 -22.13 7.65
CA GLN A 147 -14.98 -22.23 8.46
C GLN A 147 -15.02 -21.19 9.59
N GLY A 148 -14.15 -20.18 9.54
CA GLY A 148 -14.04 -19.11 10.53
C GLY A 148 -12.97 -19.35 11.60
N GLN A 149 -11.99 -20.23 11.36
CA GLN A 149 -10.88 -20.43 12.29
C GLN A 149 -10.12 -19.12 12.51
N ASN A 150 -9.74 -18.85 13.76
CA ASN A 150 -8.89 -17.70 14.07
C ASN A 150 -7.51 -17.88 13.41
N VAL A 151 -7.08 -16.83 12.73
CA VAL A 151 -5.73 -16.67 12.22
C VAL A 151 -5.02 -15.62 13.07
N ASP A 152 -3.81 -15.94 13.51
CA ASP A 152 -2.98 -15.09 14.37
C ASP A 152 -1.51 -15.55 14.26
N PHE A 153 -0.71 -14.84 13.47
CA PHE A 153 0.70 -15.17 13.25
C PHE A 153 1.54 -13.91 13.12
N ILE A 154 2.85 -14.06 13.29
CA ILE A 154 3.78 -12.93 13.26
C ILE A 154 4.61 -12.89 11.98
N ALA A 155 5.11 -11.70 11.66
CA ALA A 155 6.21 -11.53 10.72
C ALA A 155 7.24 -10.54 11.28
N THR A 156 8.47 -10.63 10.79
CA THR A 156 9.49 -9.60 11.03
C THR A 156 10.16 -9.25 9.73
N ASP A 157 10.14 -7.96 9.42
CA ASP A 157 10.72 -7.43 8.19
C ASP A 157 11.84 -6.44 8.52
N ILE A 158 12.86 -6.45 7.70
CA ILE A 158 13.98 -5.51 7.71
C ILE A 158 13.98 -4.81 6.36
N TYR A 159 13.64 -3.53 6.36
CA TYR A 159 13.67 -2.69 5.18
C TYR A 159 14.98 -1.94 5.08
N ARG A 160 15.62 -1.94 3.91
CA ARG A 160 16.56 -0.87 3.55
C ARG A 160 15.79 0.21 2.80
N VAL A 161 15.86 1.44 3.31
CA VAL A 161 15.18 2.59 2.72
C VAL A 161 16.19 3.50 2.04
N ALA A 162 15.93 3.86 0.78
CA ALA A 162 16.69 4.85 0.03
C ALA A 162 15.72 5.80 -0.68
N ASN A 163 16.03 7.09 -0.67
CA ASN A 163 15.19 8.14 -1.28
C ASN A 163 13.72 8.09 -0.81
N GLY A 164 13.49 7.74 0.46
CA GLY A 164 12.16 7.64 1.05
C GLY A 164 11.31 6.45 0.58
N GLN A 165 11.93 5.46 -0.08
CA GLN A 165 11.27 4.23 -0.52
C GLN A 165 12.06 2.99 -0.08
N ILE A 166 11.37 1.87 0.13
CA ILE A 166 11.97 0.58 0.47
C ILE A 166 12.66 0.04 -0.79
N ALA A 167 13.98 -0.02 -0.76
CA ALA A 167 14.79 -0.54 -1.84
C ALA A 167 15.06 -2.04 -1.69
N GLU A 168 15.11 -2.55 -0.45
CA GLU A 168 15.31 -3.97 -0.16
C GLU A 168 14.48 -4.39 1.05
N ASN A 169 14.03 -5.65 1.06
CA ASN A 169 13.36 -6.25 2.20
C ASN A 169 13.98 -7.63 2.51
N TRP A 170 14.28 -7.89 3.78
CA TRP A 170 14.45 -9.23 4.32
C TRP A 170 13.28 -9.50 5.26
N HIS A 171 12.49 -10.52 4.95
CA HIS A 171 11.30 -10.84 5.74
C HIS A 171 11.34 -12.28 6.26
N LEU A 172 10.64 -12.53 7.36
CA LEU A 172 10.34 -13.86 7.88
C LEU A 172 8.94 -13.86 8.49
N GLU A 173 8.04 -14.60 7.87
CA GLU A 173 6.70 -14.86 8.39
C GLU A 173 6.63 -16.23 9.06
N ASP A 174 5.85 -16.34 10.15
CA ASP A 174 5.53 -17.63 10.78
C ASP A 174 4.47 -18.39 9.97
N ASN A 175 4.89 -18.82 8.78
CA ASN A 175 4.06 -19.58 7.85
C ASN A 175 3.63 -20.93 8.41
N LEU A 176 4.39 -21.51 9.35
CA LEU A 176 4.01 -22.78 9.98
C LEU A 176 2.78 -22.60 10.85
N THR A 177 2.79 -21.61 11.74
CA THR A 177 1.62 -21.28 12.56
C THR A 177 0.41 -20.95 11.70
N PHE A 178 0.59 -20.15 10.65
CA PHE A 178 -0.48 -19.85 9.69
C PHE A 178 -1.08 -21.13 9.07
N LEU A 179 -0.25 -22.01 8.49
CA LEU A 179 -0.72 -23.24 7.85
C LEU A 179 -1.38 -24.22 8.84
N GLN A 180 -0.91 -24.27 10.09
CA GLN A 180 -1.54 -25.06 11.15
C GLN A 180 -2.91 -24.50 11.54
N GLN A 181 -3.06 -23.18 11.61
CA GLN A 181 -4.34 -22.52 11.89
C GLN A 181 -5.36 -22.71 10.76
N LEU A 182 -4.89 -22.82 9.51
CA LEU A 182 -5.75 -23.16 8.37
C LEU A 182 -6.14 -24.65 8.33
N GLY A 183 -5.51 -25.50 9.16
CA GLY A 183 -5.72 -26.96 9.15
C GLY A 183 -5.08 -27.68 7.97
N VAL A 184 -4.13 -27.04 7.27
CA VAL A 184 -3.40 -27.64 6.12
C VAL A 184 -2.24 -28.49 6.61
N VAL A 185 -1.67 -28.14 7.76
CA VAL A 185 -0.56 -28.86 8.40
C VAL A 185 -0.99 -29.21 9.84
N ALA A 186 -0.62 -30.39 10.32
CA ALA A 186 -0.90 -30.79 11.69
C ALA A 186 -0.07 -29.97 12.70
N LYS A 187 -0.63 -29.81 13.90
CA LYS A 187 0.11 -29.25 15.05
C LYS A 187 1.18 -30.22 15.56
#